data_AF-A0A7X6SZL9-F1
#
_entry.id   AF-A0A7X6SZL9-F1
#
_cell.length_a   1.000
_cell.length_b   1.000
_cell.length_c   1.000
_cell.angle_alpha   90.00
_cell.angle_beta   90.00
_cell.angle_gamma   90.00
#
_symmetry.space_group_name_H-M   'P 1'
#
loop_
_entity.id
_entity.type
_entity.pdbx_description
1 polymer ?
#
loop_
_entity_poly.entity_id
_entity_poly.type
_entity_poly.pdbx_seq_one_letter_code
_entity_poly.pdbx_strand_id
1 'polypeptide(L)' 'MFRLSKGKAKRNVRREISMLKEKFRAVELTPCYGDADLRKKENDLSQIWTEIYNLQKEIDDFASPFLQAAK' A
#
# COMPACT_ATOMS: atom_id res chain seq x y z
N MET A 1 54.41 2.22 11.89
CA MET A 1 53.38 3.21 12.28
C MET A 1 52.01 2.88 11.64
N PHE A 2 51.34 1.76 11.97
CA PHE A 2 50.04 1.37 11.32
C PHE A 2 49.02 0.58 12.18
N ARG A 3 49.22 0.40 13.49
CA ARG A 3 48.28 -0.39 14.34
C ARG A 3 47.16 0.43 15.00
N LEU A 4 47.22 1.76 14.98
CA LEU A 4 46.24 2.63 15.64
C LEU A 4 44.98 2.94 14.78
N SER A 5 44.98 2.61 13.48
CA SER A 5 43.84 2.88 12.58
C SER A 5 42.78 1.77 12.58
N LYS A 6 43.18 0.49 12.70
CA LYS A 6 42.26 -0.65 12.65
C LYS A 6 41.27 -0.69 13.83
N GLY A 7 41.72 -0.34 15.04
CA GLY A 7 40.87 -0.32 16.23
C GLY A 7 39.80 0.78 16.20
N LYS A 8 40.16 1.97 15.69
CA LYS A 8 39.23 3.10 15.50
C LYS A 8 38.23 2.81 14.37
N ALA A 9 38.70 2.26 13.25
CA ALA A 9 37.84 1.83 12.15
C ALA A 9 36.82 0.77 12.61
N LYS A 10 37.24 -0.25 13.38
CA LYS A 10 36.34 -1.29 13.92
C LYS A 10 35.28 -0.72 14.88
N ARG A 11 35.62 0.31 15.67
CA ARG A 11 34.64 1.00 16.54
C ARG A 11 33.66 1.85 15.73
N ASN A 12 34.12 2.52 14.67
CA ASN A 12 33.26 3.30 13.78
C ASN A 12 32.26 2.41 13.03
N VAL A 13 32.71 1.29 12.48
CA VAL A 13 31.82 0.32 11.80
C VAL A 13 30.77 -0.24 12.75
N ARG A 14 31.13 -0.55 14.01
CA ARG A 14 30.15 -1.00 15.02
C ARG A 14 29.10 0.05 15.37
N ARG A 15 29.48 1.33 15.39
CA ARG A 15 28.56 2.45 15.60
C ARG A 15 27.63 2.62 14.40
N GLU A 16 28.16 2.58 13.19
CA GLU A 16 27.35 2.63 11.95
C GLU A 16 26.35 1.47 11.89
N ILE A 17 26.76 0.25 12.20
CA ILE A 17 25.87 -0.91 12.26
C ILE A 17 24.76 -0.70 13.31
N SER A 18 25.07 -0.12 14.48
CA SER A 18 24.06 0.15 15.50
C SER A 18 23.07 1.22 15.05
N MET A 19 23.57 2.32 14.45
CA MET A 19 22.71 3.37 13.88
C MET A 19 21.83 2.85 12.74
N LEU A 20 22.36 2.00 11.87
CA LEU A 20 21.58 1.37 10.79
C LEU A 20 20.50 0.43 11.34
N LYS A 21 20.80 -0.33 12.40
CA LYS A 21 19.80 -1.17 13.08
C LYS A 21 18.69 -0.36 13.74
N GLU A 22 19.02 0.76 14.37
CA GLU A 22 18.02 1.68 14.94
C GLU A 22 17.14 2.30 13.86
N LYS A 23 17.74 2.76 12.74
CA LYS A 23 16.98 3.27 11.59
C LYS A 23 16.08 2.20 10.99
N PHE A 24 16.55 0.97 10.86
CA PHE A 24 15.76 -0.14 10.33
C PHE A 24 14.57 -0.46 11.23
N ARG A 25 14.77 -0.53 12.56
CA ARG A 25 13.66 -0.69 13.52
C ARG A 25 12.67 0.46 13.47
N ALA A 26 13.15 1.69 13.29
CA ALA A 26 12.26 2.84 13.13
C ALA A 26 11.37 2.69 11.88
N VAL A 27 11.92 2.20 10.76
CA VAL A 27 11.15 1.89 9.56
C VAL A 27 10.16 0.74 9.80
N GLU A 28 10.59 -0.36 10.42
CA GLU A 28 9.73 -1.51 10.75
C GLU A 28 8.59 -1.17 11.73
N LEU A 29 8.83 -0.24 12.65
CA LEU A 29 7.87 0.19 13.67
C LEU A 29 7.05 1.41 13.24
N THR A 30 7.39 2.05 12.12
CA THR A 30 6.44 2.96 11.49
C THR A 30 5.23 2.11 11.10
N PRO A 31 4.02 2.41 11.60
CA PRO A 31 2.83 1.77 11.08
C PRO A 31 2.88 1.92 9.57
N CYS A 32 2.71 0.83 8.82
CA CYS A 32 2.45 0.90 7.40
C CYS A 32 1.10 1.62 7.24
N TYR A 33 1.07 2.94 7.42
CA TYR A 33 -0.07 3.80 7.09
C TYR A 33 -0.49 3.51 5.66
N GLY A 34 0.49 3.19 4.79
CA GLY A 34 0.28 2.63 3.47
C GLY A 34 -0.62 1.40 3.43
N ASP A 35 -0.43 0.38 4.29
CA ASP A 35 -1.24 -0.85 4.21
C ASP A 35 -2.68 -0.63 4.68
N ALA A 36 -2.87 0.18 5.73
CA ALA A 36 -4.22 0.53 6.21
C ALA A 36 -4.96 1.43 5.21
N ASP A 37 -4.26 2.40 4.61
CA ASP A 37 -4.82 3.28 3.58
C ASP A 37 -5.08 2.51 2.27
N LEU A 38 -4.18 1.61 1.87
CA LEU A 38 -4.37 0.72 0.71
C LEU A 38 -5.60 -0.14 0.90
N ARG A 39 -5.74 -0.80 2.06
CA ARG A 39 -6.91 -1.62 2.37
C ARG A 39 -8.20 -0.80 2.39
N LYS A 40 -8.15 0.46 2.85
CA LYS A 40 -9.30 1.37 2.78
C LYS A 40 -9.67 1.69 1.33
N LYS A 41 -8.67 2.01 0.49
CA LYS A 41 -8.88 2.29 -0.93
C LYS A 41 -9.39 1.08 -1.71
N GLU A 42 -8.93 -0.12 -1.37
CA GLU A 42 -9.45 -1.38 -1.95
C GLU A 42 -10.93 -1.59 -1.60
N ASN A 43 -11.33 -1.32 -0.36
CA ASN A 43 -12.73 -1.39 0.05
C ASN A 43 -13.59 -0.35 -0.69
N ASP A 44 -13.12 0.90 -0.78
CA ASP A 44 -13.80 1.97 -1.51
C ASP A 44 -14.02 1.58 -2.99
N LEU A 45 -12.99 1.00 -3.64
CA LEU A 45 -13.09 0.52 -5.03
C LEU A 45 -14.11 -0.61 -5.18
N SER A 46 -14.17 -1.53 -4.21
CA SER A 46 -15.15 -2.63 -4.23
C SER A 46 -16.59 -2.11 -4.14
N GLN A 47 -16.83 -1.07 -3.36
CA GLN A 47 -18.15 -0.42 -3.26
C GLN A 47 -18.54 0.26 -4.57
N ILE A 48 -17.63 1.04 -5.16
CA ILE A 48 -17.86 1.72 -6.44
C ILE A 48 -18.17 0.71 -7.56
N TRP A 49 -17.44 -0.40 -7.61
CA TRP A 49 -17.72 -1.47 -8.57
C TRP A 49 -19.13 -2.06 -8.42
N THR A 50 -19.58 -2.22 -7.18
CA THR A 50 -20.92 -2.71 -6.89
C THR A 50 -21.99 -1.72 -7.35
N GLU A 51 -21.77 -0.43 -7.12
CA GLU A 51 -22.68 0.63 -7.59
C GLU A 51 -22.74 0.69 -9.12
N ILE A 52 -21.60 0.63 -9.81
CA ILE A 52 -21.56 0.58 -11.29
C ILE A 52 -22.35 -0.61 -11.80
N TYR A 53 -22.16 -1.80 -11.21
CA TYR A 53 -22.89 -2.99 -11.61
C TYR A 53 -24.40 -2.84 -11.43
N ASN A 54 -24.84 -2.28 -10.30
CA ASN A 54 -26.27 -2.06 -10.04
C ASN A 54 -26.86 -1.04 -11.02
N LEU A 55 -26.16 0.06 -11.30
CA LEU A 55 -26.60 1.06 -12.26
C LEU A 55 -26.67 0.49 -13.68
N GLN A 56 -25.69 -0.33 -14.08
CA GLN A 56 -25.70 -1.02 -15.37
C GLN A 56 -26.95 -1.91 -15.48
N LYS A 57 -27.25 -2.66 -14.42
CA LYS A 57 -28.42 -3.52 -14.37
C LYS A 57 -29.74 -2.73 -14.44
N GLU A 58 -29.83 -1.61 -13.73
CA GLU A 58 -31.01 -0.71 -13.80
C GLU A 58 -31.22 -0.17 -15.22
N ILE A 59 -30.15 0.19 -15.92
CA ILE A 59 -30.21 0.62 -17.32
C ILE A 59 -30.71 -0.51 -18.21
N ASP A 60 -30.19 -1.73 -18.05
CA ASP A 60 -30.60 -2.89 -18.84
C ASP A 60 -32.07 -3.27 -18.57
N ASP A 61 -32.49 -3.25 -17.31
CA ASP A 61 -33.88 -3.48 -16.90
C ASP A 61 -34.82 -2.39 -17.45
N PHE A 62 -34.38 -1.14 -17.48
CA PHE A 62 -35.12 -0.04 -18.09
C PHE A 62 -35.19 -0.14 -19.61
N ALA A 63 -34.12 -0.57 -20.28
CA ALA A 63 -34.06 -0.69 -21.75
C ALA A 63 -34.81 -1.92 -22.28
N SER A 64 -34.94 -2.98 -21.46
CA SER A 64 -35.55 -4.26 -21.83
C SER A 64 -36.97 -4.16 -22.43
N PRO A 65 -37.93 -3.39 -21.86
CA PRO A 65 -39.25 -3.18 -22.46
C PRO A 65 -39.22 -2.45 -23.80
N PHE A 66 -38.32 -1.48 -23.97
CA PHE A 66 -38.22 -0.69 -25.21
C PHE A 66 -37.59 -1.49 -26.35
N LEU A 67 -36.67 -2.39 -26.05
CA LEU A 67 -36.06 -3.30 -27.03
C LEU A 67 -37.03 -4.39 -27.49
N GLN A 68 -37.98 -4.82 -26.65
CA GLN A 68 -39.02 -5.78 -27.03
C GLN A 68 -40.11 -5.16 -27.93
N ALA A 69 -40.40 -3.86 -27.77
CA ALA A 69 -41.37 -3.13 -28.59
C ALA A 69 -40.86 -2.72 -29.98
N ALA A 70 -39.56 -2.85 -30.25
CA ALA A 70 -38.92 -2.50 -31.52
C ALA A 70 -38.78 -3.69 -32.51
N LYS A 71 -39.35 -4.86 -32.19
CA LYS A 71 -39.47 -6.04 -33.06
C LYS A 71 -40.90 -6.21 -33.55
#